data_AF-X6GVG5-F1
#
_entry.id   AF-X6GVG5-F1
#
_cell.length_a   1.000
_cell.length_b   1.000
_cell.length_c   1.000
_cell.angle_alpha   90.00
_cell.angle_beta   90.00
_cell.angle_gamma   90.00
#
_symmetry.space_group_name_H-M   'P 1'
#
loop_
_entity.id
_entity.type
_entity.pdbx_description
1 polymer ?
#
loop_
_entity_poly.entity_id
_entity_poly.type
_entity_poly.pdbx_seq_one_letter_code
_entity_poly.pdbx_strand_id
1 'polypeptide(L)'
;MVRSLFRYRLVAVLVMLGATSAGYLAVGDDRHELPRVHHGGDSSASNAAVREAGCGIKGNINERGEHIYHMPGQEYYSATRVNPARGERWFCSQWEAWWAGWRKAKV
;
A
#
# COMPACT_ATOMS: atom_id res chain seq x y z
N MET A 1 16.35 22.26 -51.90
CA MET A 1 16.47 20.95 -51.21
C MET A 1 15.98 20.94 -49.75
N VAL A 2 16.19 22.03 -48.97
CA VAL A 2 15.86 22.12 -47.52
C VAL A 2 14.37 21.94 -47.17
N ARG A 3 13.45 22.38 -48.05
CA ARG A 3 11.99 22.25 -47.86
C ARG A 3 11.49 20.81 -47.77
N SER A 4 12.19 19.86 -48.41
CA SER A 4 11.84 18.43 -48.39
C SER A 4 12.18 17.79 -47.03
N LEU A 5 13.32 18.19 -46.45
CA LEU A 5 13.76 17.70 -45.15
C LEU A 5 12.88 18.20 -44.00
N PHE A 6 12.36 19.43 -44.08
CA PHE A 6 11.40 19.95 -43.10
C PHE A 6 10.05 19.22 -43.16
N ARG A 7 9.55 18.91 -44.36
CA ARG A 7 8.33 18.12 -44.54
C ARG A 7 8.50 16.71 -43.99
N TYR A 8 9.64 16.07 -44.24
CA TYR A 8 9.95 14.75 -43.70
C TYR A 8 10.06 14.75 -42.17
N ARG A 9 10.71 15.76 -41.59
CA ARG A 9 10.80 15.93 -40.12
C ARG A 9 9.45 16.14 -39.46
N LEU A 10 8.59 16.97 -40.05
CA LEU A 10 7.24 17.20 -39.54
C LEU A 10 6.41 15.91 -39.57
N VAL A 11 6.44 15.16 -40.68
CA VAL A 11 5.74 13.88 -40.80
C VAL A 11 6.26 12.87 -39.78
N ALA A 12 7.58 12.76 -39.62
CA ALA A 12 8.17 11.85 -38.63
C ALA A 12 7.74 12.19 -37.19
N VAL A 13 7.71 13.47 -36.80
CA VAL A 13 7.26 13.90 -35.47
C VAL A 13 5.79 13.57 -35.25
N LEU A 14 4.93 13.83 -36.24
CA LEU A 14 3.49 13.53 -36.13
C LEU A 14 3.20 12.03 -36.04
N VAL A 15 3.95 11.19 -36.77
CA VAL A 15 3.83 9.72 -36.68
C VAL A 15 4.25 9.22 -35.29
N MET A 16 5.34 9.74 -34.74
CA MET A 16 5.80 9.36 -33.40
C MET A 16 4.81 9.78 -32.30
N LEU A 17 4.27 11.00 -32.39
CA LEU A 17 3.23 11.47 -31.47
C LEU A 17 1.95 10.63 -31.58
N GLY A 18 1.52 10.32 -32.80
CA GLY A 18 0.38 9.44 -33.05
C GLY A 18 0.55 8.05 -32.44
N ALA A 19 1.69 7.39 -32.68
CA ALA A 19 1.98 6.07 -32.14
C ALA A 19 2.00 6.04 -30.60
N THR A 20 2.61 7.05 -29.96
CA THR A 20 2.61 7.13 -28.48
C THR A 20 1.21 7.34 -27.89
N SER A 21 0.39 8.19 -28.51
CA SER A 21 -0.99 8.44 -28.06
C SER A 21 -1.89 7.20 -28.21
N ALA A 22 -1.74 6.44 -29.30
CA ALA A 22 -2.45 5.19 -29.52
C ALA A 22 -2.03 4.11 -28.50
N GLY A 23 -0.75 4.01 -28.17
CA GLY A 23 -0.27 3.11 -27.11
C GLY A 23 -0.85 3.45 -25.73
N TYR A 24 -0.97 4.75 -25.42
CA TYR A 24 -1.56 5.22 -24.16
C TYR A 24 -3.05 4.89 -24.03
N LEU A 25 -3.79 4.90 -25.15
CA LEU A 25 -5.21 4.52 -25.19
C LEU A 25 -5.42 3.00 -25.28
N ALA A 26 -4.47 2.27 -25.87
CA ALA A 26 -4.53 0.81 -26.04
C ALA A 26 -4.13 0.05 -24.76
N VAL A 27 -3.37 0.67 -23.86
CA VAL A 27 -3.27 0.23 -22.44
C VAL A 27 -4.57 0.67 -21.73
N GLY A 28 -5.66 0.09 -22.20
CA GLY A 28 -6.96 0.19 -21.55
C GLY A 28 -6.98 -0.74 -20.35
N ASP A 29 -7.15 -0.14 -19.17
CA ASP A 29 -7.81 -0.75 -18.01
C ASP A 29 -7.31 -2.17 -17.66
N ASP A 30 -5.99 -2.33 -17.52
CA ASP A 30 -5.45 -3.37 -16.64
C ASP A 30 -5.85 -2.99 -15.22
N ARG A 31 -7.11 -3.29 -14.87
CA ARG A 31 -7.58 -3.34 -13.50
C ARG A 31 -6.74 -4.39 -12.81
N HIS A 32 -5.59 -3.96 -12.30
CA HIS A 32 -4.87 -4.69 -11.30
C HIS A 32 -5.88 -4.88 -10.18
N GLU A 33 -6.44 -6.09 -10.06
CA GLU A 33 -7.20 -6.48 -8.89
C GLU A 33 -6.29 -6.19 -7.70
N LEU A 34 -6.60 -5.11 -6.98
CA LEU A 34 -5.93 -4.82 -5.74
C LEU A 34 -6.08 -6.07 -4.87
N PRO A 35 -5.00 -6.53 -4.20
CA PRO A 35 -5.07 -7.73 -3.39
C PRO A 35 -6.23 -7.59 -2.42
N ARG A 36 -7.11 -8.61 -2.37
CA ARG A 36 -8.25 -8.65 -1.45
C ARG A 36 -7.71 -8.54 -0.02
N VAL A 37 -7.68 -7.33 0.52
CA VAL A 37 -7.50 -7.09 1.95
C VAL A 37 -8.79 -7.54 2.59
N HIS A 38 -8.72 -8.57 3.44
CA HIS A 38 -9.88 -9.08 4.16
C HIS A 38 -10.54 -7.94 4.96
N HIS A 39 -11.61 -7.36 4.41
CA HIS A 39 -12.55 -6.59 5.21
C HIS A 39 -13.32 -7.59 6.05
N GLY A 40 -12.95 -7.67 7.34
CA GLY A 40 -13.69 -8.43 8.34
C GLY A 40 -15.12 -7.93 8.39
N GLY A 41 -16.02 -8.72 7.81
CA GLY A 41 -17.42 -8.38 7.69
C GLY A 41 -18.22 -9.64 7.38
N ASP A 42 -18.24 -10.56 8.34
CA ASP A 42 -19.41 -11.42 8.55
C ASP A 42 -19.58 -11.71 10.04
N SER A 43 -20.81 -11.50 10.48
CA SER A 43 -21.21 -11.32 11.87
C SER A 43 -21.40 -12.67 12.58
N SER A 44 -20.79 -12.86 13.75
CA SER A 44 -21.41 -13.66 14.82
C SER A 44 -20.79 -13.41 16.19
N ALA A 45 -21.68 -13.07 17.11
CA ALA A 45 -21.52 -12.80 18.53
C ALA A 45 -20.42 -13.60 19.28
N SER A 46 -19.57 -12.87 20.01
CA SER A 46 -19.32 -13.12 21.44
C SER A 46 -18.45 -12.00 22.05
N ASN A 47 -19.11 -11.13 22.82
CA ASN A 47 -18.65 -9.82 23.30
C ASN A 47 -17.57 -9.85 24.41
N ALA A 48 -16.67 -10.83 24.44
CA ALA A 48 -15.59 -10.87 25.46
C ALA A 48 -14.24 -11.45 24.97
N ALA A 49 -14.19 -12.14 23.83
CA ALA A 49 -12.96 -12.75 23.29
C ALA A 49 -12.49 -12.12 21.96
N VAL A 50 -13.08 -11.00 21.54
CA VAL A 50 -12.86 -10.35 20.23
C VAL A 50 -11.44 -9.75 20.08
N ARG A 51 -10.64 -9.69 21.16
CA ARG A 51 -9.24 -9.24 21.06
C ARG A 51 -8.29 -10.25 20.40
N GLU A 52 -8.69 -11.51 20.25
CA GLU A 52 -7.76 -12.58 19.80
C GLU A 52 -7.92 -12.98 18.33
N ALA A 53 -9.09 -12.79 17.72
CA ALA A 53 -9.36 -13.29 16.37
C ALA A 53 -9.14 -12.21 15.30
N GLY A 54 -7.89 -11.78 15.11
CA GLY A 54 -7.50 -11.13 13.85
C GLY A 54 -6.57 -9.95 14.01
N CYS A 55 -6.69 -9.14 15.06
CA CYS A 55 -6.00 -7.83 15.16
C CYS A 55 -4.89 -7.79 16.21
N GLY A 56 -4.04 -8.82 16.19
CA GLY A 56 -2.94 -9.00 17.15
C GLY A 56 -1.63 -8.30 16.78
N ILE A 57 -1.56 -7.49 15.72
CA ILE A 57 -0.32 -6.82 15.34
C ILE A 57 -0.31 -5.43 15.97
N LYS A 58 0.67 -5.14 16.84
CA LYS A 58 0.78 -3.86 17.55
C LYS A 58 1.61 -2.88 16.75
N GLY A 59 1.05 -1.72 16.40
CA GLY A 59 1.80 -0.60 15.81
C GLY A 59 2.02 0.51 16.82
N ASN A 60 3.28 0.83 17.15
CA ASN A 60 3.67 2.04 17.90
C ASN A 60 4.56 3.03 17.13
N ILE A 61 4.62 4.27 17.62
CA ILE A 61 5.46 5.33 17.05
C ILE A 61 6.58 5.66 18.03
N ASN A 62 7.82 5.44 17.62
CA ASN A 62 8.98 5.70 18.48
C ASN A 62 9.24 7.21 18.66
N GLU A 63 10.22 7.55 19.49
CA GLU A 63 10.59 8.94 19.77
C GLU A 63 11.10 9.70 18.53
N ARG A 64 11.56 8.99 17.51
CA ARG A 64 12.03 9.55 16.23
C ARG A 64 10.91 9.67 15.19
N GLY A 65 9.67 9.33 15.55
CA GLY A 65 8.52 9.36 14.65
C GLY A 65 8.43 8.17 13.68
N GLU A 66 9.20 7.10 13.90
CA GLU A 66 9.11 5.90 13.07
C GLU A 66 7.88 5.07 13.43
N HIS A 67 7.14 4.65 12.42
CA HIS A 67 5.99 3.76 12.53
C HIS A 67 6.45 2.30 12.49
N ILE A 68 6.33 1.60 13.61
CA ILE A 68 6.87 0.24 13.77
C ILE A 68 5.74 -0.71 14.17
N TYR A 69 5.59 -1.82 13.43
CA TYR A 69 4.66 -2.87 13.81
C TYR A 69 5.38 -4.11 14.38
N HIS A 70 4.74 -4.72 15.37
CA HIS A 70 5.21 -5.88 16.11
C HIS A 70 4.22 -7.05 15.94
N MET A 71 4.73 -8.19 15.47
CA MET A 71 4.00 -9.45 15.38
C MET A 71 3.97 -10.16 16.74
N PRO A 72 2.92 -10.94 17.05
CA PRO A 72 2.93 -11.86 18.18
C PRO A 72 4.18 -12.77 18.17
N GLY A 73 4.80 -12.95 19.33
CA GLY A 73 6.01 -13.77 19.49
C GLY A 73 7.35 -13.05 19.27
N GLN A 74 7.35 -11.79 18.83
CA GLN A 74 8.58 -10.98 18.80
C GLN A 74 9.01 -10.55 20.20
N GLU A 75 10.31 -10.30 20.38
CA GLU A 75 10.93 -9.98 21.68
C GLU A 75 10.22 -8.81 22.38
N TYR A 76 9.96 -7.73 21.63
CA TYR A 76 9.37 -6.52 22.17
C TYR A 76 7.84 -6.49 22.10
N TYR A 77 7.19 -7.53 21.58
CA TYR A 77 5.74 -7.53 21.37
C TYR A 77 4.97 -7.28 22.69
N SER A 78 5.39 -7.93 23.77
CA SER A 78 4.75 -7.79 25.09
C SER A 78 5.00 -6.42 25.72
N ALA A 79 6.19 -5.84 25.49
CA ALA A 79 6.57 -4.53 26.00
C ALA A 79 5.89 -3.39 25.23
N THR A 80 5.63 -3.58 23.92
CA THR A 80 4.97 -2.57 23.09
C THR A 80 3.56 -2.31 23.59
N ARG A 81 3.31 -1.04 23.94
CA ARG A 81 2.00 -0.47 24.25
C ARG A 81 1.59 0.44 23.11
N VAL A 82 0.32 0.37 22.72
CA VAL A 82 -0.25 1.17 21.65
C VAL A 82 -1.08 2.28 22.27
N ASN A 83 -0.81 3.51 21.89
CA ASN A 83 -1.49 4.72 22.30
C ASN A 83 -2.22 5.39 21.11
N PRO A 84 -3.53 5.18 20.97
CA PRO A 84 -4.32 5.77 19.89
C PRO A 84 -4.25 7.29 19.80
N ALA A 85 -4.05 7.99 20.92
CA ALA A 85 -3.94 9.45 20.94
C ALA A 85 -2.68 9.97 20.23
N ARG A 86 -1.64 9.12 20.09
CA ARG A 86 -0.42 9.42 19.32
C ARG A 86 -0.52 8.99 17.86
N GLY A 87 -1.65 8.44 17.41
CA GLY A 87 -1.80 7.85 16.08
C GLY A 87 -1.32 6.39 15.99
N GLU A 88 -1.01 5.76 17.13
CA GLU A 88 -0.63 4.35 17.19
C GLU A 88 -1.88 3.45 17.09
N ARG A 89 -1.76 2.26 16.48
CA ARG A 89 -2.92 1.39 16.26
C ARG A 89 -2.56 -0.09 16.14
N TRP A 90 -3.57 -0.93 16.26
CA TRP A 90 -3.45 -2.35 15.95
C TRP A 90 -3.77 -2.61 14.48
N PHE A 91 -3.18 -3.66 13.93
CA PHE A 91 -3.42 -4.15 12.58
C PHE A 91 -3.89 -5.60 12.63
N CYS A 92 -4.68 -5.98 11.64
CA CYS A 92 -5.18 -7.33 11.49
C CYS A 92 -4.40 -8.17 10.49
N SER A 93 -3.52 -7.54 9.71
CA SER A 93 -2.53 -8.25 8.90
C SER A 93 -1.23 -7.47 8.79
N GLN A 94 -0.13 -8.19 8.52
CA GLN A 94 1.16 -7.58 8.23
C GLN A 94 1.10 -6.66 7.01
N TRP A 95 0.28 -7.04 6.04
CA TRP A 95 0.07 -6.30 4.80
C TRP A 95 -0.60 -4.95 5.06
N GLU A 96 -1.63 -4.94 5.91
CA GLU A 96 -2.31 -3.71 6.33
C GLU A 96 -1.33 -2.71 6.99
N ALA A 97 -0.45 -3.21 7.87
CA ALA A 97 0.58 -2.39 8.50
C ALA A 97 1.55 -1.83 7.45
N TRP A 98 2.02 -2.67 6.54
CA TRP A 98 2.95 -2.26 5.48
C TRP A 98 2.35 -1.18 4.55
N TRP A 99 1.11 -1.36 4.09
CA TRP A 99 0.39 -0.36 3.29
C TRP A 99 0.13 0.94 4.03
N ALA A 100 -0.05 0.87 5.35
CA ALA A 100 -0.18 2.04 6.19
C ALA A 100 1.15 2.80 6.37
N GLY A 101 2.25 2.35 5.77
CA GLY A 101 3.58 2.96 5.89
C GLY A 101 4.37 2.51 7.12
N TRP A 102 3.99 1.38 7.74
CA TRP A 102 4.65 0.88 8.94
C TRP A 102 5.72 -0.14 8.56
N ARG A 103 6.89 -0.05 9.21
CA ARG A 103 7.95 -1.04 9.04
C ARG A 103 7.89 -2.13 10.11
N LYS A 104 8.38 -3.33 9.79
CA LYS A 104 8.50 -4.42 10.76
C LYS A 104 9.49 -4.05 11.87
N ALA A 105 9.22 -4.49 13.10
CA ALA A 105 10.22 -4.52 14.15
C ALA A 105 11.40 -5.42 13.74
N LYS A 106 12.63 -4.95 14.02
CA LYS A 106 13.87 -5.64 13.62
C LYS A 106 14.17 -6.86 14.50
N VAL A 107 13.56 -6.91 15.69
CA VAL A 107 13.79 -7.86 16.79
C VAL A 107 12.45 -8.20 17.43
#